data_AF-A0A0F9Q4A1-F1
#
_entry.id   AF-A0A0F9Q4A1-F1
#
_cell.length_a   1.000
_cell.length_b   1.000
_cell.length_c   1.000
_cell.angle_alpha   90.00
_cell.angle_beta   90.00
_cell.angle_gamma   90.00
#
_symmetry.space_group_name_H-M   'P 1'
#
loop_
_entity.id
_entity.type
_entity.pdbx_description
1 polymer ?
#
loop_
_entity_poly.entity_id
_entity_poly.type
_entity_poly.pdbx_seq_one_letter_code
_entity_poly.pdbx_strand_id
1 'polypeptide(L)'
;MSETRKRFLELKKQKQAERKRLKGMVVCRGKIERRGEKVKCEYALFPRKDAVDAVFTCHRCHTIHIMTVHGWRTLKEANASRIDKGDEQ
;
A
#
# COMPACT_ATOMS: atom_id res chain seq x y z
N MET A 1 21.95 -8.21 -37.01
CA MET A 1 20.92 -8.19 -35.95
C MET A 1 19.61 -7.70 -36.58
N SER A 2 18.55 -8.50 -36.60
CA SER A 2 17.27 -8.09 -37.21
C SER A 2 16.58 -6.97 -36.41
N GLU A 3 15.83 -6.11 -37.09
CA GLU A 3 15.06 -5.04 -36.45
C GLU A 3 14.07 -5.58 -35.41
N THR A 4 13.46 -6.73 -35.69
CA THR A 4 12.56 -7.43 -34.78
C THR A 4 13.25 -7.81 -33.46
N ARG A 5 14.51 -8.26 -33.52
CA ARG A 5 15.30 -8.62 -32.33
C ARG A 5 15.72 -7.39 -31.54
N LYS A 6 16.02 -6.26 -32.18
CA LYS A 6 16.29 -4.98 -31.49
C LYS A 6 15.05 -4.51 -30.71
N ARG A 7 13.89 -4.46 -31.36
CA ARG A 7 12.61 -4.03 -30.75
C ARG A 7 12.21 -4.93 -29.57
N PHE A 8 12.41 -6.24 -29.70
CA PHE A 8 12.17 -7.18 -28.60
C PHE A 8 13.05 -6.92 -27.38
N LEU A 9 14.35 -6.65 -27.59
CA LEU A 9 15.29 -6.36 -26.49
C LEU A 9 14.96 -5.03 -25.79
N GLU A 10 14.51 -4.00 -26.52
CA GLU A 10 14.05 -2.74 -25.93
C GLU A 10 12.81 -2.92 -25.08
N LEU A 11 11.79 -3.62 -25.60
CA LEU A 11 10.58 -3.98 -24.84
C LEU A 11 10.91 -4.74 -23.55
N LYS A 12 11.88 -5.67 -23.62
CA LYS A 12 12.33 -6.42 -22.44
C LYS A 12 12.99 -5.50 -21.40
N LYS A 13 13.85 -4.56 -21.82
CA LYS A 13 14.47 -3.58 -20.92
C LYS A 13 13.43 -2.67 -20.27
N GLN A 14 12.46 -2.16 -21.03
CA GLN A 14 11.37 -1.31 -20.51
C GLN A 14 10.55 -2.06 -19.46
N LYS A 15 10.11 -3.30 -19.76
CA LYS A 15 9.39 -4.13 -18.78
C LYS A 15 10.21 -4.41 -17.53
N GLN A 16 11.53 -4.60 -17.65
CA GLN A 16 12.39 -4.82 -16.50
C GLN A 16 12.54 -3.55 -15.65
N ALA A 17 12.67 -2.38 -16.26
CA ALA A 17 12.70 -1.10 -15.57
C ALA A 17 11.38 -0.81 -14.85
N GLU A 18 10.25 -1.10 -15.49
CA GLU A 18 8.92 -0.95 -14.90
C GLU A 18 8.73 -1.88 -13.70
N ARG A 19 9.12 -3.16 -13.81
CA ARG A 19 9.11 -4.11 -12.68
C ARG A 19 9.97 -3.63 -11.51
N LYS A 20 11.15 -3.06 -11.79
CA LYS A 20 12.01 -2.48 -10.75
C LYS A 20 11.36 -1.26 -10.10
N ARG A 21 10.72 -0.40 -10.89
CA ARG A 21 9.99 0.79 -10.41
C ARG A 21 8.80 0.41 -9.54
N LEU A 22 8.06 -0.65 -9.90
CA LEU A 22 6.88 -1.11 -9.15
C LEU A 22 7.22 -2.06 -8.00
N LYS A 23 8.49 -2.47 -7.86
CA LYS A 23 8.91 -3.35 -6.77
C LYS A 23 8.72 -2.65 -5.43
N GLY A 24 7.93 -3.24 -4.55
CA GLY A 24 7.60 -2.65 -3.25
C GLY A 24 6.49 -1.59 -3.30
N MET A 25 5.83 -1.39 -4.45
CA MET A 25 4.68 -0.49 -4.54
C MET A 25 3.48 -1.06 -3.76
N VAL A 26 2.83 -0.19 -3.00
CA VAL A 26 1.61 -0.47 -2.25
C VAL A 26 0.49 0.41 -2.77
N VAL A 27 -0.62 -0.17 -3.18
CA VAL A 27 -1.80 0.60 -3.56
C VAL A 27 -2.67 0.84 -2.33
N CYS A 28 -2.84 2.11 -1.97
CA CYS A 28 -3.71 2.50 -0.87
C CYS A 28 -5.17 2.21 -1.22
N ARG A 29 -5.83 1.33 -0.46
CA ARG A 29 -7.24 0.99 -0.70
C ARG A 29 -8.22 2.02 -0.13
N GLY A 30 -7.72 3.03 0.58
CA GLY A 30 -8.51 4.05 1.27
C GLY A 30 -9.04 3.61 2.63
N LYS A 31 -9.81 4.49 3.26
CA LYS A 31 -10.33 4.33 4.63
C LYS A 31 -11.84 4.02 4.64
N ILE A 32 -12.30 3.49 5.76
CA ILE A 32 -13.72 3.30 6.05
C ILE A 32 -14.11 4.45 6.97
N GLU A 33 -14.97 5.35 6.52
CA GLU A 33 -15.40 6.48 7.36
C GLU A 33 -16.56 6.10 8.26
N ARG A 34 -17.45 5.21 7.79
CA ARG A 34 -18.62 4.72 8.54
C ARG A 34 -18.85 3.26 8.22
N ARG A 35 -19.65 2.58 9.06
CA ARG A 35 -19.99 1.17 8.83
C ARG A 35 -20.66 1.01 7.46
N GLY A 36 -19.95 0.37 6.52
CA GLY A 36 -20.42 0.15 5.14
C GLY A 36 -20.01 1.21 4.13
N GLU A 37 -19.43 2.33 4.56
CA GLU A 37 -19.02 3.43 3.68
C GLU A 37 -17.50 3.50 3.54
N LYS A 38 -17.01 3.29 2.31
CA LYS A 38 -15.58 3.23 1.99
C LYS A 38 -15.20 4.36 1.05
N VAL A 39 -14.27 5.20 1.50
CA VAL A 39 -13.65 6.24 0.66
C VAL A 39 -12.40 5.65 0.02
N LYS A 40 -12.41 5.48 -1.31
CA LYS A 40 -11.26 4.95 -2.06
C LYS A 40 -10.16 6.01 -2.17
N CYS A 41 -8.90 5.56 -2.06
CA CYS A 41 -7.73 6.44 -2.24
C CYS A 41 -6.97 6.13 -3.55
N GLU A 42 -6.72 4.84 -3.81
CA GLU A 42 -6.06 4.30 -5.01
C GLU A 42 -4.65 4.87 -5.28
N TYR A 43 -4.07 5.51 -4.27
CA TYR A 43 -2.77 6.14 -4.39
C TYR A 43 -1.64 5.11 -4.29
N ALA A 44 -0.67 5.20 -5.21
CA ALA A 44 0.52 4.37 -5.21
C ALA A 44 1.54 4.89 -4.19
N LEU A 45 1.92 4.04 -3.24
CA LEU A 45 2.85 4.34 -2.16
C LEU A 45 4.12 3.50 -2.33
N PHE A 46 5.25 4.09 -2.00
CA PHE A 46 6.57 3.46 -2.09
C PHE A 46 7.23 3.47 -0.71
N PRO A 47 6.85 2.55 0.18
CA PRO A 47 7.48 2.43 1.49
C PRO A 47 8.99 2.17 1.34
N ARG A 48 9.79 2.89 2.12
CA ARG A 48 11.27 2.78 2.10
C ARG A 48 11.78 1.51 2.80
N LYS A 49 10.95 0.87 3.62
CA LYS A 49 11.27 -0.35 4.37
C LYS A 49 10.22 -1.40 4.06
N ASP A 50 10.69 -2.59 3.72
CA ASP A 50 9.91 -3.81 3.45
C ASP A 50 10.09 -4.87 4.55
N ALA A 51 10.59 -4.47 5.71
CA ALA A 51 10.67 -5.31 6.89
C ALA A 51 9.27 -5.71 7.37
N VAL A 52 9.13 -6.95 7.86
CA VAL A 52 7.90 -7.39 8.55
C VAL A 52 7.66 -6.45 9.74
N ASP A 53 6.38 -6.13 9.97
CA ASP A 53 5.89 -5.16 10.96
C ASP A 53 6.29 -3.70 10.66
N ALA A 54 6.85 -3.41 9.49
CA ALA A 54 7.00 -2.03 9.04
C ALA A 54 5.61 -1.40 8.89
N VAL A 55 5.42 -0.28 9.59
CA VAL A 55 4.19 0.53 9.53
C VAL A 55 4.49 1.81 8.78
N PHE A 56 3.58 2.22 7.89
CA PHE A 56 3.61 3.57 7.34
C PHE A 56 2.20 4.10 7.07
N THR A 57 2.08 5.41 6.98
CA THR A 57 0.81 6.10 6.81
C THR A 57 0.72 6.69 5.40
N CYS A 58 -0.42 6.52 4.73
CA CYS A 58 -0.68 7.18 3.46
C CYS A 58 -0.77 8.70 3.69
N HIS A 59 0.09 9.49 3.05
CA HIS A 59 0.06 10.96 3.19
C HIS A 59 -1.19 11.63 2.58
N ARG A 60 -1.95 10.91 1.74
CA ARG A 60 -3.14 11.45 1.07
C ARG A 60 -4.42 11.29 1.89
N CYS A 61 -4.60 10.16 2.55
CA CYS A 61 -5.84 9.82 3.25
C CYS A 61 -5.62 9.32 4.68
N HIS A 62 -4.38 9.42 5.17
CA HIS A 62 -3.93 9.03 6.51
C HIS A 62 -4.21 7.57 6.90
N THR A 63 -4.54 6.72 5.93
CA THR A 63 -4.74 5.29 6.17
C THR A 63 -3.41 4.61 6.49
N ILE A 64 -3.42 3.77 7.52
CA ILE A 64 -2.24 3.04 7.98
C ILE A 64 -2.06 1.74 7.19
N HIS A 65 -0.83 1.46 6.79
CA HIS A 65 -0.41 0.25 6.10
C HIS A 65 0.68 -0.46 6.89
N ILE A 66 0.56 -1.78 7.03
CA ILE A 66 1.51 -2.64 7.74
C ILE A 66 2.01 -3.72 6.80
N MET A 67 3.33 -3.95 6.79
CA MET A 67 3.96 -5.07 6.11
C MET A 67 3.80 -6.32 6.97
N THR A 68 3.02 -7.28 6.49
CA THR A 68 2.89 -8.59 7.14
C THR A 68 3.75 -9.63 6.41
N VAL A 69 3.86 -10.83 6.95
CA VAL A 69 4.48 -11.98 6.24
C VAL A 69 3.80 -12.29 4.90
N HIS A 70 2.54 -11.89 4.72
CA HIS A 70 1.79 -12.03 3.47
C HIS A 70 1.86 -10.78 2.58
N GLY A 71 2.69 -9.81 2.92
CA GLY A 71 2.82 -8.51 2.25
C GLY A 71 2.01 -7.40 2.91
N TRP A 72 1.86 -6.29 2.19
CA TRP A 72 1.24 -5.07 2.70
C TRP A 72 -0.26 -5.22 2.91
N ARG A 73 -0.71 -4.99 4.15
CA ARG A 73 -2.11 -4.88 4.54
C ARG A 73 -2.44 -3.47 4.99
N THR A 74 -3.67 -3.04 4.69
CA THR A 74 -4.20 -1.76 5.16
C THR A 74 -4.92 -2.01 6.48
N LEU A 75 -4.49 -1.38 7.57
CA LEU A 75 -5.23 -1.43 8.82
C LEU A 75 -6.51 -0.63 8.64
N LYS A 76 -7.64 -1.25 8.99
CA LYS A 76 -8.88 -0.52 9.23
C LYS A 76 -8.68 0.18 10.57
N GLU A 77 -8.98 1.48 10.66
CA GLU A 77 -9.16 2.10 11.97
C GLU A 77 -10.23 1.26 12.70
N ALA A 78 -9.80 0.47 13.68
CA ALA A 78 -10.72 0.03 14.71
C ALA A 78 -11.03 1.32 15.47
N ASN A 79 -12.26 1.82 15.32
CA ASN A 79 -12.80 2.99 16.00
C ASN A 79 -12.02 3.30 17.29
N ALA A 80 -11.28 4.41 17.27
CA ALA A 80 -10.66 5.01 18.45
C ALA A 80 -11.74 5.64 19.36
N SER A 81 -12.76 4.85 19.72
CA SER A 81 -13.86 5.24 20.60
C SER A 81 -14.39 4.02 21.35
N ARG A 82 -13.51 3.43 22.17
CA ARG A 82 -13.87 2.65 23.35
C ARG A 82 -12.67 2.62 24.30
N ILE A 83 -12.24 3.81 24.71
CA ILE A 83 -11.68 3.93 26.06
C ILE A 83 -12.92 4.06 26.94
N ASP A 84 -13.42 2.92 27.42
CA ASP A 84 -14.34 2.87 28.56
C ASP A 84 -13.58 3.45 29.76
N LYS A 85 -13.71 4.76 29.96
CA LYS A 85 -13.47 5.38 31.25
C LYS A 85 -14.82 5.40 31.96
N GLY A 86 -15.04 4.44 32.84
CA GLY A 86 -16.21 4.44 33.71
C GLY A 86 -16.56 3.06 34.21
N ASP A 87 -15.88 2.63 35.27
CA ASP A 87 -16.49 1.89 36.39
C ASP A 87 -15.44 1.81 37.51
N GLU A 88 -15.23 2.93 38.20
CA GLU A 88 -14.90 2.92 39.63
C GLU A 88 -16.23 3.21 40.35
N GLN A 89 -16.80 2.18 40.96
CA GLN A 89 -17.77 2.28 42.06
C GLN A 89 -17.13 1.65 43.30
#